data_AF-A0A2H0P479-F1
#
_entry.id   AF-A0A2H0P479-F1
#
_cell.length_a   1.000
_cell.length_b   1.000
_cell.length_c   1.000
_cell.angle_alpha   90.00
_cell.angle_beta   90.00
_cell.angle_gamma   90.00
#
_symmetry.space_group_name_H-M   'P 1'
#
loop_
_entity.id
_entity.type
_entity.pdbx_description
1 polymer ?
#
loop_
_entity_poly.entity_id
_entity_poly.type
_entity_poly.pdbx_seq_one_letter_code
_entity_poly.pdbx_strand_id
1 'polypeptide(L)' 'MGGLGTTEIVIIAVVALILFGPSKIPEFAKQCGRAVNLFKKGLKEGINDDDAPKKDEPANKP' A
#
# COMPACT_ATOMS: atom_id res chain seq x y z
N MET A 1 -20.92 -11.08 26.22
CA MET A 1 -20.74 -12.16 25.24
C MET A 1 -20.85 -11.55 23.85
N GLY A 2 -19.81 -11.61 23.00
CA GLY A 2 -19.96 -11.22 21.58
C GLY A 2 -18.97 -10.18 21.07
N GLY A 3 -17.68 -10.47 21.16
CA GLY A 3 -16.67 -9.81 20.32
C GLY A 3 -15.75 -10.90 19.79
N LEU A 4 -15.39 -10.85 18.51
CA LEU A 4 -14.29 -11.65 18.00
C LEU A 4 -13.05 -11.31 18.83
N GLY A 5 -12.64 -12.26 19.67
CA GLY A 5 -11.44 -12.12 20.46
C GLY A 5 -10.22 -12.13 19.56
N THR A 6 -9.12 -11.60 20.07
CA THR A 6 -7.82 -11.62 19.37
C THR A 6 -7.47 -13.04 18.92
N THR A 7 -7.83 -14.06 19.71
CA THR A 7 -7.63 -15.47 19.38
C THR A 7 -8.40 -15.93 18.14
N GLU A 8 -9.69 -15.60 18.00
CA GLU A 8 -10.46 -15.98 16.81
C GLU A 8 -9.93 -15.28 15.55
N ILE A 9 -9.53 -14.00 15.67
CA ILE A 9 -8.91 -13.26 14.56
C ILE A 9 -7.61 -13.93 14.11
N VAL A 10 -6.78 -14.38 15.07
CA VAL A 10 -5.53 -15.10 14.76
C VAL A 10 -5.81 -16.42 14.04
N ILE A 11 -6.80 -17.19 14.48
CA ILE A 11 -7.18 -18.46 13.82
C ILE A 11 -7.64 -18.21 12.38
N ILE A 12 -8.51 -17.21 12.18
CA ILE A 12 -8.98 -16.84 10.84
C ILE A 12 -7.81 -16.38 9.96
N ALA A 13 -6.90 -15.57 10.51
CA ALA A 13 -5.71 -15.12 9.80
C ALA A 13 -4.83 -16.31 9.38
N VAL A 14 -4.62 -17.30 10.26
CA VAL A 14 -3.85 -18.51 9.92
C VAL A 14 -4.51 -19.30 8.79
N VAL A 15 -5.82 -19.53 8.85
CA VAL A 15 -6.56 -20.23 7.78
C VAL A 15 -6.46 -19.46 6.46
N ALA A 16 -6.65 -18.15 6.49
CA ALA A 16 -6.50 -17.29 5.32
C ALA A 16 -5.07 -17.32 4.76
N LEU A 17 -4.04 -17.33 5.62
CA LEU A 17 -2.64 -17.44 5.23
C LEU A 17 -2.30 -18.81 4.61
N ILE A 18 -3.00 -19.88 4.99
CA ILE A 18 -2.83 -21.19 4.34
C ILE A 18 -3.47 -21.19 2.95
N LEU A 19 -4.67 -20.62 2.80
CA LEU A 19 -5.39 -20.57 1.53
C LEU A 19 -4.72 -19.65 0.52
N PHE A 20 -4.35 -18.44 0.95
CA PHE A 20 -3.77 -17.43 0.07
C PHE A 20 -2.25 -17.46 0.07
N GLY A 21 -1.61 -17.99 1.12
CA GLY A 21 -0.16 -17.93 1.30
C GLY A 21 0.30 -16.63 1.97
N PRO A 22 1.31 -16.68 2.87
CA PRO A 22 1.82 -15.51 3.57
C PRO A 22 2.47 -14.47 2.66
N SER A 23 2.91 -14.88 1.47
CA SER A 23 3.50 -13.98 0.48
C SER A 23 2.46 -13.19 -0.33
N LYS A 24 1.21 -13.67 -0.43
CA LYS A 24 0.19 -13.00 -1.24
C LYS A 24 -0.37 -11.76 -0.57
N ILE A 25 -0.58 -11.77 0.74
CA ILE A 25 -1.01 -10.60 1.52
C ILE A 25 -0.10 -9.37 1.28
N PRO A 26 1.24 -9.45 1.47
CA PRO A 26 2.14 -8.31 1.23
C PRO A 26 2.30 -7.99 -0.26
N GLU A 27 2.20 -8.97 -1.16
CA GLU A 27 2.23 -8.74 -2.60
C GLU A 27 1.01 -7.91 -3.04
N PHE A 28 -0.20 -8.28 -2.62
CA PHE A 28 -1.43 -7.50 -2.81
C PHE A 28 -1.32 -6.10 -2.19
N ALA A 29 -0.86 -6.00 -0.94
CA ALA A 29 -0.68 -4.71 -0.28
C ALA A 29 0.32 -3.79 -1.02
N LYS A 30 1.41 -4.34 -1.58
CA LYS A 30 2.36 -3.57 -2.40
C LYS A 30 1.76 -3.10 -3.72
N GLN A 31 0.88 -3.90 -4.34
CA GLN A 31 0.19 -3.52 -5.58
C GLN A 31 -0.87 -2.44 -5.31
N CYS A 32 -1.74 -2.65 -4.31
CA CYS A 32 -2.71 -1.66 -3.86
C CYS A 32 -2.03 -0.37 -3.38
N GLY A 33 -0.94 -0.48 -2.61
CA GLY A 33 -0.18 0.68 -2.13
C GLY A 33 0.41 1.51 -3.27
N ARG A 34 0.91 0.86 -4.34
CA ARG A 34 1.35 1.57 -5.55
C ARG A 34 0.19 2.28 -6.24
N ALA A 35 -0.95 1.63 -6.40
CA ALA A 35 -2.14 2.24 -6.99
C ALA A 35 -2.63 3.46 -6.18
N VAL A 36 -2.73 3.33 -4.85
CA VAL A 36 -3.10 4.42 -3.95
C VAL A 36 -2.08 5.56 -4.00
N ASN A 37 -0.79 5.25 -4.08
CA ASN A 37 0.27 6.26 -4.19
C ASN A 37 0.18 7.05 -5.50
N LEU A 38 -0.06 6.37 -6.62
CA LEU A 38 -0.28 7.01 -7.92
C LEU A 38 -1.56 7.85 -7.93
N PHE A 39 -2.65 7.32 -7.36
CA PHE A 39 -3.89 8.07 -7.20
C PHE A 39 -3.69 9.35 -6.38
N LYS A 40 -2.98 9.25 -5.25
CA LYS A 40 -2.63 10.42 -4.43
C LYS A 40 -1.75 11.42 -5.16
N LYS A 41 -0.79 10.95 -5.97
CA LYS A 41 0.07 11.82 -6.80
C LYS A 41 -0.74 12.56 -7.87
N GLY A 42 -1.58 11.85 -8.63
CA GLY A 42 -2.43 12.46 -9.65
C GLY A 42 -3.45 13.44 -9.07
N LEU A 43 -4.00 13.15 -7.88
CA LEU A 43 -4.83 14.13 -7.16
C LEU A 43 -4.02 15.36 -6.73
N LYS A 44 -2.78 15.18 -6.27
CA LYS A 44 -1.90 16.32 -5.93
C LYS A 44 -1.57 17.14 -7.18
N GLU A 45 -1.16 16.53 -8.27
CA GLU A 45 -0.84 17.23 -9.52
C GLU A 45 -2.07 17.97 -10.07
N GLY A 46 -3.25 17.33 -10.10
CA GLY A 46 -4.49 17.96 -10.56
C GLY A 46 -5.04 19.06 -9.64
N ILE A 47 -4.59 19.13 -8.37
CA ILE A 47 -4.93 20.21 -7.43
C ILE A 47 -3.86 21.33 -7.46
N ASN A 48 -2.63 21.05 -7.90
CA ASN A 48 -1.49 21.98 -7.91
C ASN A 48 -1.10 22.44 -9.32
N ASP A 49 -2.05 22.49 -10.27
CA ASP A 49 -1.83 23.01 -11.64
C ASP A 49 -1.65 24.54 -11.68
N ASP A 50 -0.77 25.04 -10.79
CA ASP A 50 -0.25 26.41 -10.78
C ASP A 50 1.26 26.50 -10.46
N ASP A 51 2.01 25.44 -10.09
CA ASP A 51 3.48 25.61 -9.96
C ASP A 51 4.35 24.33 -10.06
N ALA A 52 5.09 24.28 -11.18
CA ALA A 52 6.42 23.71 -11.45
C ALA A 52 6.78 22.22 -11.17
N PRO A 53 7.50 21.57 -12.12
CA PRO A 53 8.01 20.20 -11.95
C PRO A 53 9.29 20.20 -11.11
N LYS A 54 9.33 19.43 -10.01
CA LYS A 54 10.59 19.07 -9.34
C LYS A 54 10.55 17.64 -8.81
N LYS A 55 11.18 16.73 -9.54
CA LYS A 55 12.28 15.88 -9.06
C LYS A 55 12.48 14.74 -10.04
N ASP A 56 13.55 14.84 -10.81
CA ASP A 56 14.42 13.72 -11.19
C ASP A 56 15.75 14.31 -11.66
N GLU A 57 16.50 14.90 -10.73
CA GLU A 57 17.92 15.19 -10.93
C GLU A 57 18.72 14.11 -10.19
N PRO A 58 19.33 13.13 -10.89
CA PRO A 58 20.18 12.15 -10.27
C PRO A 58 21.50 12.84 -9.90
N ALA A 59 21.69 13.04 -8.59
CA ALA A 59 22.97 13.39 -8.01
C ALA A 59 23.91 12.17 -8.03
N ASN A 60 24.92 12.19 -8.90
CA ASN A 60 26.22 11.50 -8.71
C ASN A 60 27.23 12.11 -9.73
N LYS A 61 27.96 13.20 -9.42
CA LYS A 61 29.26 13.30 -8.68
C LYS A 61 30.46 12.68 -9.44
N PRO A 62 31.69 13.20 -9.32
CA PRO A 62 32.21 14.57 -9.20
C PRO A 62 32.80 15.12 -10.52
#